data_AF-A0A9D8M2A1-F1
#
_entry.id   AF-A0A9D8M2A1-F1
#
_cell.length_a   1.000
_cell.length_b   1.000
_cell.length_c   1.000
_cell.angle_alpha   90.00
_cell.angle_beta   90.00
_cell.angle_gamma   90.00
#
_symmetry.space_group_name_H-M   'P 1'
#
loop_
_entity.id
_entity.type
_entity.pdbx_description
1 polymer ?
#
loop_
_entity_poly.entity_id
_entity_poly.type
_entity_poly.pdbx_seq_one_letter_code
_entity_poly.pdbx_strand_id
1 'polypeptide(L)'
;MLTVTESAKEMLRTIDRPENGVLRLEPVDEEKLGFTIGSAVPDDQVVEEGGNALLHVPAPVSEMLEGASLDRVDTPEGPRLALKR
;
A
#
# COMPACT_ATOMS: atom_id res chain seq x y z
N MET A 1 -1.28 -4.43 12.28
CA MET A 1 -0.45 -3.87 11.18
C MET A 1 -0.65 -4.68 9.90
N LEU A 2 -0.76 -4.02 8.75
CA LEU A 2 -0.82 -4.66 7.42
C LEU A 2 0.55 -5.25 7.04
N THR A 3 0.59 -6.51 6.61
CA THR A 3 1.81 -7.09 6.03
C THR A 3 1.85 -6.82 4.53
N VAL A 4 3.01 -6.48 3.95
CA VAL A 4 3.16 -6.34 2.49
C VAL A 4 4.22 -7.32 2.01
N THR A 5 3.85 -8.22 1.10
CA THR A 5 4.75 -9.23 0.56
C THR A 5 5.81 -8.61 -0.36
N GLU A 6 6.92 -9.31 -0.56
CA GLU A 6 7.98 -8.86 -1.48
C GLU A 6 7.46 -8.71 -2.91
N SER A 7 6.62 -9.64 -3.38
CA SER A 7 5.97 -9.56 -4.70
C SER A 7 5.05 -8.35 -4.85
N ALA A 8 4.40 -7.90 -3.77
CA ALA A 8 3.64 -6.65 -3.75
C ALA A 8 4.57 -5.43 -3.77
N LYS A 9 5.67 -5.43 -3.00
CA LYS A 9 6.68 -4.37 -3.02
C LYS A 9 7.27 -4.17 -4.42
N GLU A 10 7.53 -5.27 -5.13
CA GLU A 10 7.98 -5.26 -6.53
C GLU A 10 7.03 -4.52 -7.47
N MET A 11 5.71 -4.56 -7.23
CA MET A 11 4.74 -3.77 -7.99
C MET A 11 4.71 -2.32 -7.51
N LEU A 12 4.71 -2.09 -6.20
CA LEU A 12 4.62 -0.74 -5.61
C LEU A 12 5.79 0.15 -6.02
N ARG A 13 7.00 -0.41 -6.19
CA ARG A 13 8.17 0.33 -6.69
C ARG A 13 8.07 0.79 -8.15
N THR A 14 7.20 0.16 -8.95
CA THR A 14 6.99 0.55 -10.36
C THR A 14 6.02 1.72 -10.51
N ILE A 15 5.32 2.10 -9.44
CA ILE A 15 4.41 3.23 -9.44
C ILE A 15 5.24 4.50 -9.36
N ASP A 16 5.19 5.29 -10.43
CA ASP A 16 5.83 6.59 -10.51
C ASP A 16 5.15 7.58 -9.56
N ARG A 17 5.95 8.44 -8.93
CA ARG A 17 5.51 9.37 -7.89
C ARG A 17 6.14 10.73 -8.12
N PRO A 18 5.37 11.81 -7.94
CA PRO A 18 5.95 13.15 -8.02
C PRO A 18 6.99 13.35 -6.90
N GLU A 19 7.98 14.23 -7.12
CA GLU A 19 9.13 14.44 -6.21
C GLU A 19 8.77 14.63 -4.73
N ASN A 20 7.57 15.15 -4.43
CA ASN A 20 7.11 15.45 -3.07
C ASN A 20 5.86 14.65 -2.64
N GLY A 21 5.47 13.63 -3.41
CA GLY A 21 4.30 12.81 -3.13
C GLY A 21 4.68 11.39 -2.73
N VAL A 22 3.99 10.86 -1.72
CA VAL A 22 4.07 9.46 -1.35
C VAL A 22 2.83 8.72 -1.83
N LEU A 23 3.00 7.43 -2.15
CA LEU A 23 1.89 6.54 -2.42
C LEU A 23 1.21 6.18 -1.09
N ARG A 24 -0.11 6.35 -1.01
CA ARG A 24 -0.90 6.11 0.20
C ARG A 24 -2.00 5.08 -0.08
N LEU A 25 -2.31 4.23 0.89
CA LEU A 25 -3.51 3.39 0.88
C LEU A 25 -4.60 4.04 1.73
N GLU A 26 -5.58 4.64 1.07
CA GLU A 26 -6.63 5.44 1.71
C GLU A 26 -8.02 4.82 1.47
N PRO A 27 -8.99 5.04 2.38
CA PRO A 27 -10.39 4.78 2.08
C PRO A 27 -10.85 5.68 0.92
N VAL A 28 -11.42 5.06 -0.11
CA VAL A 28 -12.11 5.76 -1.19
C VAL A 28 -13.58 5.99 -0.79
N ASP A 29 -14.16 5.02 -0.10
CA ASP A 29 -15.48 5.06 0.54
C ASP A 29 -15.47 4.15 1.80
N GLU A 30 -16.63 3.93 2.41
CA GLU A 30 -16.76 3.10 3.62
C GLU A 30 -16.38 1.63 3.41
N GLU A 31 -16.40 1.13 2.18
CA GLU A 31 -16.19 -0.29 1.85
C GLU A 31 -14.92 -0.54 1.02
N LYS A 32 -14.33 0.50 0.45
CA LYS A 32 -13.23 0.38 -0.52
C LYS A 32 -12.01 1.17 -0.11
N LEU A 33 -10.86 0.52 -0.26
CA LEU A 33 -9.55 1.15 -0.22
C LEU A 33 -9.03 1.39 -1.63
N GLY A 34 -8.24 2.44 -1.79
CA GLY A 34 -7.60 2.80 -3.03
C GLY A 34 -6.24 3.42 -2.81
N PHE A 35 -5.43 3.40 -3.88
CA PHE A 35 -4.13 4.05 -3.86
C PHE A 35 -4.25 5.51 -4.30
N THR A 36 -3.66 6.42 -3.53
CA THR A 36 -3.65 7.85 -3.82
C THR A 36 -2.23 8.41 -3.67
N ILE A 37 -1.99 9.58 -4.27
CA ILE A 37 -0.76 10.34 -4.05
C ILE A 37 -1.08 11.46 -3.05
N GLY A 38 -0.31 11.54 -1.98
CA GLY A 38 -0.47 12.56 -0.95
C GLY A 38 0.83 12.88 -0.21
N SER A 39 0.73 13.65 0.86
CA SER A 39 1.86 13.94 1.74
C SER A 39 2.11 12.77 2.71
N ALA A 40 3.34 12.64 3.20
CA ALA A 40 3.61 11.77 4.34
C ALA A 40 2.94 12.36 5.59
N VAL A 41 2.28 11.52 6.39
CA VAL A 41 1.62 11.92 7.63
C VAL A 41 2.31 11.20 8.79
N PRO A 42 2.51 11.87 9.94
CA PRO A 42 2.99 11.20 11.15
C PRO A 42 2.10 10.01 11.50
N ASP A 43 2.70 8.97 12.08
CA ASP A 43 2.03 7.76 12.54
C ASP A 43 1.43 6.86 11.44
N ASP A 44 1.60 7.22 10.16
CA ASP A 44 1.38 6.25 9.09
C ASP A 44 2.32 5.05 9.29
N GLN A 45 1.80 3.84 9.09
CA GLN A 45 2.68 2.71 8.83
C GLN A 45 3.40 2.97 7.49
N VAL A 46 4.73 2.98 7.52
CA VAL A 46 5.55 3.09 6.32
C VAL A 46 6.04 1.70 5.92
N VAL A 47 5.70 1.31 4.70
CA VAL A 47 6.22 0.10 4.06
C VAL A 47 7.45 0.52 3.24
N GLU A 48 8.61 -0.03 3.56
CA GLU A 48 9.88 0.34 2.94
C GLU A 48 10.55 -0.85 2.23
N GLU A 49 11.38 -0.51 1.24
CA GLU A 49 12.31 -1.44 0.59
C GLU A 49 13.62 -0.71 0.29
N GLY A 50 14.74 -1.24 0.80
CA GLY A 50 16.06 -0.64 0.57
C GLY A 50 16.19 0.80 1.09
N GLY A 51 15.45 1.18 2.13
CA GLY A 51 15.42 2.54 2.68
C GLY A 51 14.55 3.53 1.93
N ASN A 52 13.82 3.09 0.89
CA ASN A 52 12.84 3.92 0.20
C ASN A 52 11.42 3.56 0.66
N ALA A 53 10.64 4.58 1.03
CA ALA A 53 9.23 4.40 1.33
C ALA A 53 8.47 3.99 0.06
N LEU A 54 7.77 2.86 0.11
CA LEU A 54 6.97 2.32 -0.99
C LEU A 54 5.48 2.61 -0.84
N LEU A 55 4.95 2.56 0.38
CA LEU A 55 3.54 2.78 0.68
C LEU A 55 3.39 3.33 2.09
N HIS A 56 2.55 4.36 2.23
CA HIS A 56 2.10 4.87 3.51
C HIS A 56 0.68 4.37 3.77
N VAL A 57 0.44 3.87 4.96
CA VAL A 57 -0.88 3.38 5.38
C VAL A 57 -1.27 4.14 6.64
N PRO A 58 -2.34 4.97 6.60
CA PRO A 58 -2.84 5.65 7.80
C PRO A 58 -3.06 4.67 8.94
N ALA A 59 -2.74 5.08 10.17
CA ALA A 59 -2.91 4.23 11.35
C ALA A 59 -4.30 3.55 11.42
N PRO A 60 -5.44 4.26 11.21
CA PRO A 60 -6.76 3.62 11.23
C PRO A 60 -6.93 2.53 10.16
N VAL A 61 -6.32 2.70 8.98
CA VAL A 61 -6.36 1.70 7.90
C VAL A 61 -5.47 0.50 8.25
N SER A 62 -4.29 0.74 8.83
CA SER A 62 -3.39 -0.34 9.27
C SER A 62 -3.99 -1.18 10.40
N GLU A 63 -4.73 -0.54 11.30
CA GLU A 63 -5.50 -1.20 12.36
C GLU A 63 -6.67 -2.01 11.79
N MET A 64 -7.46 -1.43 10.89
CA MET A 64 -8.55 -2.14 10.20
C MET A 64 -8.05 -3.38 9.43
N LEU A 65 -6.83 -3.33 8.92
CA LEU A 65 -6.18 -4.39 8.16
C LEU A 65 -5.22 -5.24 9.02
N GLU A 66 -5.34 -5.17 10.33
CA GLU A 66 -4.51 -5.99 11.21
C GLU A 66 -4.66 -7.48 10.91
N GLY A 67 -3.53 -8.17 10.75
CA GLY A 67 -3.46 -9.58 10.38
C GLY A 67 -3.65 -9.86 8.88
N ALA A 68 -4.02 -8.86 8.08
CA ALA A 68 -4.09 -9.01 6.63
C ALA A 68 -2.70 -8.87 5.98
N SER A 69 -2.59 -9.40 4.76
CA SER A 69 -1.44 -9.21 3.88
C SER A 69 -1.86 -8.64 2.53
N LEU A 70 -1.16 -7.60 2.06
CA LEU A 70 -1.21 -7.14 0.68
C LEU A 70 -0.22 -7.94 -0.15
N ASP A 71 -0.73 -8.59 -1.20
CA ASP A 71 0.07 -9.46 -2.06
C ASP A 71 -0.19 -9.18 -3.54
N ARG A 72 0.78 -9.52 -4.39
CA ARG A 72 0.57 -9.59 -5.83
C ARG A 72 -0.10 -10.92 -6.18
N VAL A 73 -1.17 -10.84 -6.94
CA VAL A 73 -1.84 -11.99 -7.54
C VAL A 73 -1.81 -11.85 -9.05
N ASP A 74 -1.48 -12.94 -9.74
CA ASP A 74 -1.52 -12.98 -11.20
C ASP A 74 -2.96 -13.29 -11.64
N THR A 75 -3.55 -12.40 -12.45
CA THR A 75 -4.86 -12.61 -13.07
C THR A 75 -4.71 -12.75 -14.58
N PRO A 76 -5.72 -13.29 -15.31
CA PRO A 76 -5.69 -13.36 -16.77
C PRO A 76 -5.48 -11.99 -17.46
N GLU A 77 -5.87 -10.90 -16.80
CA GLU A 77 -5.72 -9.50 -17.23
C GLU A 77 -4.41 -8.85 -16.76
N GLY A 78 -3.50 -9.65 -16.20
CA GLY A 78 -2.20 -9.24 -15.67
C GLY A 78 -2.15 -9.19 -14.14
N PRO A 79 -0.97 -8.93 -13.57
CA PRO A 79 -0.80 -8.88 -12.12
C PRO A 79 -1.63 -7.76 -11.49
N ARG A 80 -2.17 -8.03 -10.29
CA ARG A 80 -2.93 -7.09 -9.46
C ARG A 80 -2.51 -7.21 -8.01
N LEU A 81 -2.77 -6.15 -7.23
CA LEU A 81 -2.62 -6.19 -5.77
C LEU A 81 -3.94 -6.63 -5.14
N ALA A 82 -3.87 -7.52 -4.15
CA ALA A 82 -5.02 -8.02 -3.42
C ALA A 82 -4.72 -8.14 -1.92
N LEU A 83 -5.73 -7.85 -1.11
CA LEU A 83 -5.70 -8.13 0.33
C LEU A 83 -6.09 -9.58 0.59
N LYS A 84 -5.31 -10.26 1.43
CA LYS A 84 -5.54 -11.62 1.92
C LYS A 84 -5.59 -11.60 3.44
N ARG A 85 -6.37 -12.51 4.04
CA ARG A 85 -6.45 -12.74 5.49
C ARG A 85 -6.17 -14.20 5.79
#